data_AF-A0A0C9Z317-F1
#
_entry.id   AF-A0A0C9Z317-F1
#
_cell.length_a   1.000
_cell.length_b   1.000
_cell.length_c   1.000
_cell.angle_alpha   90.00
_cell.angle_beta   90.00
_cell.angle_gamma   90.00
#
_symmetry.space_group_name_H-M   'P 1'
#
loop_
_entity.id
_entity.type
_entity.pdbx_description
1 polymer ?
#
loop_
_entity_poly.entity_id
_entity_poly.type
_entity_poly.pdbx_seq_one_letter_code
_entity_poly.pdbx_strand_id
1 'polypeptide(L)'
;MPTFSSSMQYSRQYYAEHGLGSILVFEYLYFLLQVQDGRNDMQECLTLAVKEYQSSGIHTKVDESIQKAFDTCGDNVDALCPILVHIAKENQLLLTSSTITDKDLL
;
A
#
# COMPACT_ATOMS: atom_id res chain seq x y z
N MET A 1 -30.78 -0.72 -28.60
CA MET A 1 -29.71 -1.48 -27.93
C MET A 1 -28.82 -0.47 -27.23
N PRO A 2 -28.62 -0.54 -25.91
CA PRO A 2 -27.66 0.36 -25.25
C PRO A 2 -26.25 -0.10 -25.64
N THR A 3 -25.47 0.82 -26.18
CA THR A 3 -24.06 0.62 -26.50
C THR A 3 -23.31 0.50 -25.17
N PHE A 4 -22.75 -0.67 -24.87
CA PHE A 4 -21.80 -0.80 -23.77
C PHE A 4 -20.63 0.14 -24.08
N SER A 5 -20.58 1.25 -23.34
CA SER A 5 -19.44 2.17 -23.30
C SER A 5 -18.18 1.35 -23.10
N SER A 6 -17.17 1.56 -23.93
CA SER A 6 -15.85 0.95 -23.83
C SER A 6 -15.43 0.93 -22.36
N SER A 7 -15.30 -0.27 -21.79
CA SER A 7 -14.75 -0.43 -20.45
C SER A 7 -13.40 0.27 -20.43
N MET A 8 -13.22 1.18 -19.47
CA MET A 8 -11.93 1.82 -19.25
C MET A 8 -10.94 0.69 -18.92
N GLN A 9 -10.09 0.32 -19.89
CA GLN A 9 -9.06 -0.68 -19.68
C GLN A 9 -7.95 -0.01 -18.88
N TYR A 10 -7.94 -0.25 -17.58
CA TYR A 10 -6.84 0.18 -16.73
C TYR A 10 -5.61 -0.67 -17.02
N SER A 11 -4.44 -0.04 -17.03
CA SER A 11 -3.17 -0.75 -17.20
C SER A 11 -2.91 -1.66 -16.00
N ARG A 12 -2.12 -2.72 -16.19
CA ARG A 12 -1.68 -3.57 -15.07
C ARG A 12 -0.89 -2.80 -14.01
N GLN A 13 -0.17 -1.77 -14.44
CA GLN A 13 0.51 -0.84 -13.57
C GLN A 13 -0.48 -0.11 -12.65
N TYR A 14 -1.58 0.42 -13.19
CA TYR A 14 -2.62 1.07 -12.40
C TYR A 14 -3.21 0.13 -11.33
N TYR A 15 -3.45 -1.14 -11.69
CA TYR A 15 -3.91 -2.14 -10.72
C TYR A 15 -2.86 -2.44 -9.63
N ALA A 16 -1.57 -2.44 -9.99
CA ALA A 16 -0.49 -2.66 -9.04
C ALA A 16 -0.34 -1.50 -8.06
N GLU A 17 -0.36 -0.25 -8.55
CA GLU A 17 -0.26 0.98 -7.74
C GLU A 17 -1.40 1.05 -6.73
N HIS A 18 -2.64 1.00 -7.21
CA HIS A 18 -3.80 1.09 -6.33
C HIS A 18 -3.99 -0.15 -5.46
N GLY A 19 -3.66 -1.33 -5.97
CA GLY A 19 -3.75 -2.59 -5.23
C GLY A 19 -2.78 -2.63 -4.06
N LEU A 20 -1.51 -2.31 -4.28
CA LEU A 20 -0.49 -2.27 -3.23
C LEU A 20 -0.76 -1.14 -2.23
N GLY A 21 -1.15 0.05 -2.71
CA GLY A 21 -1.50 1.15 -1.81
C GLY A 21 -2.67 0.79 -0.89
N SER A 22 -3.69 0.10 -1.41
CA SER A 22 -4.81 -0.37 -0.59
C SER A 22 -4.35 -1.37 0.47
N ILE A 23 -3.51 -2.34 0.11
CA ILE A 23 -2.99 -3.35 1.06
C ILE A 23 -2.25 -2.68 2.23
N LEU A 24 -1.40 -1.69 1.94
CA LEU A 24 -0.63 -0.97 2.96
C LEU A 24 -1.53 -0.12 3.87
N VAL A 25 -2.54 0.55 3.31
CA VAL A 25 -3.55 1.29 4.10
C VAL A 25 -4.31 0.34 5.03
N PHE A 26 -4.73 -0.83 4.54
CA PHE A 26 -5.43 -1.82 5.36
C PHE A 26 -4.54 -2.43 6.44
N GLU A 27 -3.25 -2.65 6.17
CA GLU A 27 -2.28 -3.09 7.17
C GLU A 27 -2.17 -2.07 8.32
N TYR A 28 -2.08 -0.79 8.00
CA TYR A 28 -2.03 0.26 9.01
C TYR A 28 -3.36 0.42 9.77
N LEU A 29 -4.50 0.33 9.06
CA LEU A 29 -5.81 0.32 9.70
C LEU A 29 -5.94 -0.83 10.70
N TYR A 30 -5.50 -2.03 10.33
CA TYR A 30 -5.50 -3.20 11.20
C TYR A 30 -4.66 -2.95 12.46
N PHE A 31 -3.50 -2.32 12.33
CA PHE A 31 -2.68 -1.92 13.46
C PHE A 31 -3.39 -0.92 14.38
N LEU A 32 -3.97 0.14 13.83
CA LEU A 32 -4.71 1.15 14.60
C LEU A 32 -5.84 0.53 15.42
N LEU A 33 -6.61 -0.38 14.79
CA LEU A 33 -7.73 -1.06 15.45
C LEU A 33 -7.27 -1.98 16.59
N GLN A 34 -6.12 -2.63 16.45
CA GLN A 34 -5.53 -3.45 17.52
C GLN A 34 -5.04 -2.59 18.70
N VAL A 35 -4.35 -1.48 18.44
CA VAL A 35 -3.81 -0.60 19.49
C VAL A 35 -4.93 0.11 20.26
N GLN A 36 -6.02 0.46 19.57
CA GLN A 36 -7.13 1.21 20.16
C GLN A 36 -8.23 0.34 20.77
N ASP A 37 -7.99 -0.98 20.90
CA ASP A 37 -8.87 -1.94 21.59
C ASP A 37 -10.33 -1.89 21.05
N GLY A 38 -10.47 -1.65 19.74
CA GLY A 38 -11.76 -1.58 19.04
C GLY A 38 -12.71 -0.44 19.48
N ARG A 39 -12.25 0.53 20.28
CA ARG A 39 -13.09 1.61 20.83
C ARG A 39 -13.29 2.81 19.93
N ASN A 40 -12.54 2.93 18.84
CA ASN A 40 -12.63 4.07 17.92
C ASN A 40 -13.48 3.75 16.69
N ASP A 41 -14.06 4.81 16.13
CA ASP A 41 -14.82 4.76 14.89
C ASP A 41 -13.91 4.25 13.76
N MET A 42 -14.33 3.16 13.12
CA MET A 42 -13.63 2.55 11.99
C MET A 42 -13.37 3.57 10.88
N GLN A 43 -14.27 4.54 10.69
CA GLN A 43 -14.12 5.61 9.71
C GLN A 43 -12.97 6.56 10.06
N GLU A 44 -12.81 6.91 11.34
CA GLU A 44 -11.70 7.76 11.80
C GLU A 44 -10.37 7.03 11.66
N CYS A 45 -10.30 5.76 12.06
CA CYS A 45 -9.08 4.95 11.90
C CYS A 45 -8.70 4.79 10.42
N LEU A 46 -9.67 4.57 9.52
CA LEU A 46 -9.40 4.48 8.08
C LEU A 46 -8.90 5.82 7.52
N THR A 47 -9.52 6.93 7.94
CA THR A 47 -9.09 8.28 7.53
C THR A 47 -7.65 8.55 7.97
N LEU A 48 -7.29 8.16 9.20
CA LEU A 48 -5.94 8.27 9.71
C LEU A 48 -4.96 7.40 8.90
N ALA A 49 -5.36 6.16 8.58
CA ALA A 49 -4.54 5.25 7.79
C ALA A 49 -4.23 5.77 6.38
N VAL A 50 -5.23 6.30 5.69
CA VAL A 50 -5.04 6.93 4.38
C VAL A 50 -4.12 8.15 4.49
N LYS A 51 -4.34 8.99 5.51
CA LYS A 51 -3.52 10.18 5.73
C LYS A 51 -2.05 9.81 5.95
N GLU A 52 -1.77 8.84 6.82
CA GLU A 52 -0.41 8.39 7.11
C GLU A 52 0.26 7.76 5.89
N TYR A 53 -0.47 6.96 5.12
CA TYR A 53 0.05 6.40 3.87
C TYR A 53 0.44 7.49 2.86
N GLN A 54 -0.36 8.56 2.76
CA GLN A 54 -0.07 9.70 1.90
C GLN A 54 1.05 10.60 2.44
N SER A 55 1.09 10.86 3.76
CA SER A 55 2.07 11.78 4.36
C SER A 55 3.44 11.16 4.62
N SER A 56 3.53 9.84 4.75
CA SER A 56 4.78 9.12 5.01
C SER A 56 5.71 9.04 3.80
N GLY A 57 5.27 9.49 2.61
CA GLY A 57 6.01 9.35 1.36
C GLY A 57 6.13 7.91 0.88
N ILE A 58 5.45 6.96 1.53
CA ILE A 58 5.43 5.55 1.13
C ILE A 58 4.69 5.39 -0.18
N HIS A 59 3.59 6.13 -0.39
CA HIS A 59 2.90 6.17 -1.68
C HIS A 59 3.87 6.47 -2.83
N THR A 60 4.65 7.55 -2.74
CA THR A 60 5.64 7.92 -3.76
C THR A 60 6.69 6.83 -3.97
N LYS A 61 7.23 6.25 -2.90
CA LYS A 61 8.23 5.17 -3.01
C LYS A 61 7.67 3.91 -3.66
N VAL A 62 6.43 3.54 -3.32
CA VAL A 62 5.73 2.39 -3.88
C VAL A 62 5.47 2.61 -5.37
N ASP A 63 4.96 3.78 -5.75
CA ASP A 63 4.72 4.14 -7.15
C ASP A 63 6.01 4.11 -7.98
N GLU A 64 7.09 4.73 -7.50
CA GLU A 64 8.39 4.72 -8.17
C GLU A 64 8.94 3.29 -8.34
N SER A 65 8.77 2.45 -7.31
CA SER A 65 9.24 1.06 -7.34
C SER A 65 8.43 0.20 -8.30
N ILE A 66 7.12 0.42 -8.36
CA ILE A 66 6.21 -0.25 -9.31
C ILE A 66 6.55 0.19 -10.72
N GLN A 67 6.67 1.50 -10.97
CA GLN A 67 7.03 2.02 -12.29
C GLN A 67 8.34 1.41 -12.79
N LYS A 68 9.37 1.35 -11.93
CA LYS A 68 10.65 0.71 -12.26
C LYS A 68 10.52 -0.78 -12.56
N ALA A 69 9.62 -1.49 -11.86
CA ALA A 69 9.35 -2.90 -12.12
C ALA A 69 8.70 -3.10 -13.51
N PHE A 70 7.74 -2.25 -13.87
CA PHE A 70 7.09 -2.27 -15.19
C PHE A 70 8.05 -1.83 -16.31
N ASP A 71 8.94 -0.87 -16.06
CA ASP A 71 9.97 -0.47 -17.03
C ASP A 71 10.97 -1.61 -17.31
N THR A 72 11.29 -2.42 -16.29
CA THR A 72 12.29 -3.50 -16.39
C THR A 72 11.70 -4.80 -16.93
N CYS A 73 10.54 -5.21 -16.43
CA CYS A 73 9.92 -6.50 -16.74
C CYS A 73 8.83 -6.39 -17.80
N GLY A 74 8.50 -5.17 -18.23
CA GLY A 74 7.34 -4.89 -19.05
C GLY A 74 6.09 -5.41 -18.35
N ASP A 75 5.32 -6.18 -19.09
CA ASP A 75 3.99 -6.64 -18.71
C ASP A 75 4.01 -8.14 -18.37
N ASN A 76 5.16 -8.67 -17.95
CA ASN A 76 5.33 -10.08 -17.62
C ASN A 76 4.89 -10.37 -16.17
N VAL A 77 3.71 -10.98 -15.99
CA VAL A 77 3.12 -11.25 -14.66
C VAL A 77 3.99 -12.16 -13.80
N ASP A 78 4.63 -13.17 -14.41
CA ASP A 78 5.46 -14.13 -13.66
C ASP A 78 6.69 -13.46 -13.04
N ALA A 79 7.20 -12.41 -13.70
CA ALA A 79 8.29 -11.58 -13.18
C ALA A 79 7.79 -10.46 -12.25
N LEU A 80 6.63 -9.85 -12.55
CA LEU A 80 6.08 -8.74 -11.78
C LEU A 80 5.54 -9.16 -10.41
N CYS A 81 4.81 -10.27 -10.32
CA CYS A 81 4.22 -10.76 -9.07
C CYS A 81 5.23 -10.85 -7.91
N PRO A 82 6.39 -11.53 -8.06
CA PRO A 82 7.36 -11.61 -6.96
C PRO A 82 7.96 -10.23 -6.62
N ILE A 83 8.12 -9.33 -7.59
CA ILE A 83 8.63 -7.97 -7.37
C ILE A 83 7.60 -7.13 -6.59
N LEU A 84 6.33 -7.17 -6.98
CA LEU A 84 5.25 -6.45 -6.28
C LEU A 84 5.10 -6.93 -4.84
N VAL A 85 5.22 -8.24 -4.59
CA VAL A 85 5.25 -8.81 -3.23
C VAL A 85 6.46 -8.31 -2.45
N HIS A 86 7.62 -8.18 -3.09
CA HIS A 86 8.81 -7.63 -2.45
C HIS A 86 8.63 -6.16 -2.07
N ILE A 87 8.11 -5.33 -3.00
CA ILE A 87 7.80 -3.92 -2.75
C ILE A 87 6.82 -3.78 -1.58
N ALA A 88 5.78 -4.60 -1.54
CA ALA A 88 4.83 -4.62 -0.43
C ALA A 88 5.55 -4.87 0.91
N LYS A 89 6.42 -5.88 0.96
CA LYS A 89 7.18 -6.26 2.16
C LYS A 89 8.14 -5.17 2.63
N GLU A 90 8.86 -4.54 1.71
CA GLU A 90 9.82 -3.46 2.05
C GLU A 90 9.13 -2.20 2.58
N ASN A 91 7.88 -1.97 2.18
CA ASN A 91 7.09 -0.81 2.56
C ASN A 91 6.06 -1.11 3.65
N GLN A 92 6.14 -2.28 4.30
CA GLN A 92 5.27 -2.63 5.41
C GLN A 92 5.41 -1.62 6.55
N LEU A 93 4.27 -1.04 6.92
CA LEU A 93 4.18 -0.01 7.95
C LEU A 93 4.33 -0.57 9.38
N LEU A 94 4.22 -1.88 9.54
CA LEU A 94 4.29 -2.57 10.84
C LEU A 94 5.72 -2.72 11.40
N LEU A 95 6.76 -2.72 10.57
CA LEU A 95 8.13 -3.00 11.01
C LEU A 95 8.92 -1.76 11.46
N THR A 96 8.53 -0.55 11.04
CA THR A 96 9.21 0.68 11.44
C THR A 96 8.89 1.11 12.86
N SER A 97 7.74 0.70 13.42
CA SER A 97 7.38 0.99 14.82
C SER A 97 8.14 0.13 15.83
N SER A 98 8.67 -1.03 15.42
CA SER A 98 9.48 -1.91 16.28
C SER A 98 10.94 -1.46 16.44
N THR A 99 11.39 -0.43 15.71
CA THR A 99 12.74 0.16 15.90
C THR A 99 12.74 1.46 16.71
N ILE A 100 11.59 1.94 17.16
CA ILE A 100 11.47 3.08 18.07
C ILE A 100 11.37 2.63 19.54
N THR A 101 11.20 1.33 19.82
CA THR A 101 11.16 0.78 21.18
C THR A 101 12.51 0.26 21.69
N ASP A 102 13.63 0.77 21.20
CA ASP A 102 14.98 0.45 21.73
C ASP A 102 15.82 1.71 22.03
N LYS A 103 15.32 2.92 21.76
CA LYS A 103 16.04 4.19 21.99
C LYS A 103 15.53 5.05 23.15
N ASP A 104 14.47 4.65 23.83
CA ASP A 104 13.93 5.32 25.02
C ASP A 104 14.20 4.54 26.32
N LEU A 105 15.24 3.70 26.34
CA LEU A 105 15.71 3.01 27.54
C LEU A 105 17.24 3.09 27.69
N LEU A 106 17.76 4.32 27.75
CA LEU A 106 19.08 4.61 28.31
C LEU A 106 19.14 6.02 28.90
#